data_AF-A0A8S1MV22-F1
#
_entry.id   AF-A0A8S1MV22-F1
#
_cell.length_a   1.000
_cell.length_b   1.000
_cell.length_c   1.000
_cell.angle_alpha   90.00
_cell.angle_beta   90.00
_cell.angle_gamma   90.00
#
_symmetry.space_group_name_H-M   'P 1'
#
loop_
_entity.id
_entity.type
_entity.pdbx_description
1 polymer ?
#
loop_
_entity_poly.entity_id
_entity_poly.type
_entity_poly.pdbx_seq_one_letter_code
_entity_poly.pdbx_strand_id
1 'polypeptide(L)'
;MGCQAMKQKKHIVQIANLEIILKQQIYDLHFRKGSKGSKAEITNIQSTCLKKKIIEIGRQCQVVKQLNQKNDKYFVFRISNQKSFNQNFMLCSSNQENLQKSKLIYQVSDFSFDPEFEIYTDYYQKKIAQITNQGTVRIFELLNNNNKQMKRLIAEFQAHQGQIISFSWLSPKYENLIATCGKDNLIKIWKEQASQWKIEKQILITQSQANIIQWADNKFILAAGYNNGYLEVIEGQDYKITNTNAYNQQLFCLDWLKSEQEQIIVTGGISDNQSIIKIWNVLSDQQTIIDKVFEYNCIDKIRHVKFAPQIFNLELQLAICYGNYLDILTLNYNTEFIKPLTLQKKQQIQLNNICQKISWSILGNELKIYFDNQMHQFYQSEENEYLKQN
;
A
#
# COMPACT_ATOMS: atom_id res chain seq x y z
N MET A 1 -23.96 2.71 49.75
CA MET A 1 -22.80 1.89 49.35
C MET A 1 -23.30 0.68 48.58
N GLY A 2 -22.78 0.46 47.37
CA GLY A 2 -23.08 -0.73 46.56
C GLY A 2 -23.85 -0.44 45.27
N CYS A 3 -23.13 -0.07 44.19
CA CYS A 3 -23.60 -0.32 42.81
C CYS A 3 -22.55 -0.10 41.70
N GLN A 4 -21.24 -0.01 42.00
CA GLN A 4 -20.20 0.16 40.96
C GLN A 4 -19.33 -1.08 40.68
N ALA A 5 -19.40 -2.14 41.49
CA ALA A 5 -18.50 -3.30 41.33
C ALA A 5 -19.00 -4.42 40.40
N MET A 6 -20.25 -4.39 39.91
CA MET A 6 -20.82 -5.48 39.08
C MET A 6 -20.76 -5.26 37.56
N LYS A 7 -20.53 -4.03 37.08
CA LYS A 7 -20.43 -3.76 35.62
C LYS A 7 -19.04 -4.03 35.04
N GLN A 8 -17.97 -3.90 35.82
CA GLN A 8 -16.60 -4.20 35.34
C GLN A 8 -16.33 -5.72 35.23
N LYS A 9 -16.89 -6.57 36.09
CA LYS A 9 -16.68 -8.02 36.02
C LYS A 9 -17.34 -8.70 34.81
N LYS A 10 -18.48 -8.19 34.30
CA LYS A 10 -19.13 -8.76 33.09
C LYS A 10 -18.37 -8.46 31.79
N HIS A 11 -17.77 -7.27 31.65
CA HIS A 11 -16.97 -6.92 30.48
C HIS A 11 -15.63 -7.65 30.43
N ILE A 12 -14.96 -7.84 31.57
CA ILE A 12 -13.68 -8.56 31.65
C ILE A 12 -13.87 -10.05 31.31
N VAL A 13 -14.97 -10.66 31.73
CA VAL A 13 -15.29 -12.08 31.42
C VAL A 13 -15.66 -12.29 29.95
N GLN A 14 -16.34 -11.32 29.30
CA GLN A 14 -16.60 -11.37 27.86
C GLN A 14 -15.33 -11.21 27.01
N ILE A 15 -14.40 -10.34 27.43
CA ILE A 15 -13.09 -10.16 26.76
C ILE A 15 -12.24 -11.43 26.87
N ALA A 16 -12.18 -12.05 28.05
CA ALA A 16 -11.43 -13.29 28.24
C ALA A 16 -11.99 -14.47 27.42
N ASN A 17 -13.31 -14.59 27.31
CA ASN A 17 -13.95 -15.63 26.49
C ASN A 17 -13.75 -15.40 24.99
N LEU A 18 -13.77 -14.14 24.52
CA LEU A 18 -13.44 -13.79 23.13
C LEU A 18 -11.98 -14.11 22.80
N GLU A 19 -11.06 -13.82 23.71
CA GLU A 19 -9.64 -14.10 23.53
C GLU A 19 -9.36 -15.61 23.43
N ILE A 20 -10.07 -16.43 24.19
CA ILE A 20 -9.98 -17.90 24.15
C ILE A 20 -10.56 -18.45 22.83
N ILE A 21 -11.74 -17.96 22.41
CA ILE A 21 -12.40 -18.38 21.16
C ILE A 21 -11.55 -17.99 19.94
N LEU A 22 -10.96 -16.81 19.93
CA LEU A 22 -10.09 -16.32 18.85
C LEU A 22 -8.76 -17.07 18.79
N LYS A 23 -8.15 -17.40 19.94
CA LYS A 23 -6.93 -18.24 20.01
C LYS A 23 -7.17 -19.65 19.48
N GLN A 24 -8.37 -20.18 19.69
CA GLN A 24 -8.78 -21.50 19.21
C GLN A 24 -9.03 -21.52 17.69
N GLN A 25 -9.51 -20.42 17.11
CA GLN A 25 -9.71 -20.30 15.66
C GLN A 25 -8.42 -20.07 14.87
N ILE A 26 -7.45 -19.33 15.44
CA ILE A 26 -6.09 -19.21 14.88
C ILE A 26 -5.40 -20.58 14.83
N TYR A 27 -5.65 -21.42 15.84
CA TYR A 27 -5.18 -22.80 15.89
C TYR A 27 -5.82 -23.66 14.78
N ASP A 28 -7.14 -23.60 14.60
CA ASP A 28 -7.85 -24.36 13.55
C ASP A 28 -7.41 -23.98 12.12
N LEU A 29 -7.11 -22.70 11.87
CA LEU A 29 -6.62 -22.21 10.57
C LEU A 29 -5.17 -22.65 10.28
N HIS A 30 -4.30 -22.69 11.29
CA HIS A 30 -2.91 -23.15 11.13
C HIS A 30 -2.81 -24.68 11.00
N PHE A 31 -3.62 -25.44 11.75
CA PHE A 31 -3.57 -26.91 11.73
C PHE A 31 -4.13 -27.51 10.44
N ARG A 32 -5.06 -26.82 9.77
CA ARG A 32 -5.56 -27.20 8.42
C ARG A 32 -4.47 -27.22 7.33
N LYS A 33 -3.33 -26.56 7.54
CA LYS A 33 -2.21 -26.58 6.58
C LYS A 33 -1.19 -27.70 6.81
N GLY A 34 -1.37 -28.59 7.79
CA GLY A 34 -0.50 -29.75 7.90
C GLY A 34 -0.70 -30.60 9.15
N SER A 35 -1.55 -31.62 9.07
CA SER A 35 -1.31 -32.98 9.59
C SER A 35 -2.53 -33.88 9.37
N LYS A 36 -2.29 -35.17 9.14
CA LYS A 36 -3.31 -36.23 8.99
C LYS A 36 -3.83 -36.63 10.38
N GLY A 37 -4.85 -35.94 10.88
CA GLY A 37 -5.59 -36.32 12.09
C GLY A 37 -7.07 -36.43 11.78
N SER A 38 -7.75 -37.46 12.27
CA SER A 38 -9.18 -37.67 12.02
C SER A 38 -10.01 -36.62 12.77
N LYS A 39 -11.11 -36.18 12.15
CA LYS A 39 -12.01 -35.11 12.63
C LYS A 39 -12.51 -35.30 14.08
N ALA A 40 -12.46 -36.52 14.61
CA ALA A 40 -12.93 -36.90 15.94
C ALA A 40 -11.94 -36.56 17.08
N GLU A 41 -10.64 -36.40 16.81
CA GLU A 41 -9.67 -36.00 17.84
C GLU A 41 -9.72 -34.49 18.13
N ILE A 42 -10.23 -33.70 17.19
CA ILE A 42 -10.28 -32.23 17.24
C ILE A 42 -11.41 -31.72 18.13
N THR A 43 -12.51 -32.46 18.26
CA THR A 43 -13.67 -32.06 19.06
C THR A 43 -13.45 -32.20 20.57
N ASN A 44 -12.36 -32.84 21.01
CA ASN A 44 -12.07 -33.05 22.42
C ASN A 44 -10.90 -32.17 22.92
N ILE A 45 -11.20 -30.89 23.18
CA ILE A 45 -10.28 -29.82 23.66
C ILE A 45 -9.70 -30.07 25.07
N GLN A 46 -9.89 -31.28 25.62
CA GLN A 46 -9.45 -31.63 26.98
C GLN A 46 -7.98 -32.06 27.06
N SER A 47 -7.27 -32.26 25.94
CA SER A 47 -5.87 -32.66 26.01
C SER A 47 -4.98 -31.48 26.49
N THR A 48 -4.28 -31.70 27.60
CA THR A 48 -3.44 -30.69 28.29
C THR A 48 -2.27 -30.20 27.42
N CYS A 49 -1.84 -31.01 26.44
CA CYS A 49 -0.80 -30.67 25.47
C CYS A 49 -1.29 -29.62 24.44
N LEU A 50 -2.53 -29.75 23.96
CA LEU A 50 -3.14 -28.77 23.05
C LEU A 50 -3.34 -27.40 23.73
N LYS A 51 -3.78 -27.39 25.00
CA LYS A 51 -3.91 -26.14 25.78
C LYS A 51 -2.57 -25.40 25.90
N LYS A 52 -1.47 -26.10 26.16
CA LYS A 52 -0.13 -25.48 26.25
C LYS A 52 0.31 -24.86 24.91
N LYS A 53 0.12 -25.56 23.79
CA LYS A 53 0.44 -25.04 22.43
C LYS A 53 -0.44 -23.86 22.00
N ILE A 54 -1.73 -23.87 22.32
CA ILE A 54 -2.67 -22.77 22.04
C ILE A 54 -2.28 -21.52 22.86
N ILE A 55 -1.87 -21.68 24.12
CA ILE A 55 -1.36 -20.59 24.96
C ILE A 55 -0.06 -20.02 24.39
N GLU A 56 0.81 -20.86 23.83
CA GLU A 56 2.08 -20.45 23.22
C GLU A 56 1.88 -19.62 21.94
N ILE A 57 0.96 -20.03 21.06
CA ILE A 57 0.59 -19.29 19.83
C ILE A 57 -0.15 -18.00 20.20
N GLY A 58 -1.03 -18.05 21.19
CA GLY A 58 -1.74 -16.87 21.71
C GLY A 58 -0.82 -15.83 22.35
N ARG A 59 0.35 -16.21 22.87
CA ARG A 59 1.38 -15.28 23.37
C ARG A 59 2.13 -14.55 22.25
N GLN A 60 2.02 -14.99 21.00
CA GLN A 60 2.71 -14.42 19.84
C GLN A 60 1.83 -13.47 19.00
N CYS A 61 0.55 -13.32 19.36
CA CYS A 61 -0.41 -12.44 18.72
C CYS A 61 -0.57 -11.14 19.53
N GLN A 62 -0.28 -9.98 18.91
CA GLN A 62 -0.51 -8.67 19.52
C GLN A 62 -1.69 -7.98 18.84
N VAL A 63 -2.61 -7.41 19.63
CA VAL A 63 -3.65 -6.50 19.09
C VAL A 63 -2.94 -5.21 18.69
N VAL A 64 -3.04 -4.84 17.40
CA VAL A 64 -2.37 -3.66 16.85
C VAL A 64 -3.33 -2.49 16.65
N LYS A 65 -4.62 -2.77 16.44
CA LYS A 65 -5.64 -1.72 16.29
C LYS A 65 -7.01 -2.26 16.69
N GLN A 66 -7.77 -1.45 17.42
CA GLN A 66 -9.21 -1.63 17.63
C GLN A 66 -9.95 -0.57 16.83
N LEU A 67 -10.86 -0.99 15.96
CA LEU A 67 -11.69 -0.12 15.15
C LEU A 67 -13.15 -0.27 15.57
N ASN A 68 -13.85 0.84 15.70
CA ASN A 68 -15.29 0.85 15.94
C ASN A 68 -15.98 1.34 14.67
N GLN A 69 -16.86 0.52 14.07
CA GLN A 69 -17.61 0.91 12.87
C GLN A 69 -19.06 0.48 13.01
N LYS A 70 -20.01 1.44 12.97
CA LYS A 70 -21.47 1.22 12.96
C LYS A 70 -21.95 0.08 13.89
N ASN A 71 -21.58 0.17 15.18
CA ASN A 71 -21.86 -0.79 16.26
C ASN A 71 -21.02 -2.08 16.33
N ASP A 72 -20.14 -2.33 15.35
CA ASP A 72 -19.20 -3.46 15.36
C ASP A 72 -17.80 -3.04 15.80
N LYS A 73 -17.13 -3.93 16.56
CA LYS A 73 -15.71 -3.80 16.90
C LYS A 73 -14.89 -4.73 16.01
N TYR A 74 -13.92 -4.16 15.31
CA TYR A 74 -12.94 -4.92 14.54
C TYR A 74 -11.60 -4.87 15.25
N PHE A 75 -10.95 -6.04 15.38
CA PHE A 75 -9.63 -6.16 15.97
C PHE A 75 -8.65 -6.60 14.89
N VAL A 76 -7.55 -5.85 14.77
CA VAL A 76 -6.44 -6.21 13.89
C VAL A 76 -5.34 -6.83 14.74
N PHE A 77 -5.05 -8.11 14.49
CA PHE A 77 -4.00 -8.84 15.19
C PHE A 77 -2.77 -8.96 14.30
N ARG A 78 -1.60 -8.66 14.86
CA ARG A 78 -0.30 -9.00 14.28
C ARG A 78 0.11 -10.36 14.79
N ILE A 79 0.30 -11.29 13.87
CA ILE A 79 0.81 -12.62 14.14
C ILE A 79 2.32 -12.56 13.87
N SER A 80 3.09 -12.38 14.94
CA SER A 80 4.54 -12.35 14.85
C SER A 80 5.08 -13.78 14.91
N ASN A 81 5.72 -14.25 13.85
CA ASN A 81 6.57 -15.43 13.96
C ASN A 81 7.98 -14.90 14.23
N GLN A 82 8.52 -15.13 15.44
CA GLN A 82 9.79 -14.56 15.91
C GLN A 82 11.03 -14.88 15.03
N LYS A 83 10.86 -15.69 13.98
CA LYS A 83 11.90 -16.14 13.06
C LYS A 83 11.68 -15.75 11.59
N SER A 84 10.65 -14.97 11.26
CA SER A 84 10.39 -14.51 9.88
C SER A 84 10.15 -13.01 9.80
N PHE A 85 10.76 -12.35 8.81
CA PHE A 85 10.53 -10.94 8.47
C PHE A 85 9.11 -10.63 7.95
N ASN A 86 8.27 -11.67 7.74
CA ASN A 86 6.89 -11.51 7.31
C ASN A 86 6.00 -11.11 8.50
N GLN A 87 5.27 -10.00 8.35
CA GLN A 87 4.21 -9.63 9.28
C GLN A 87 2.86 -10.10 8.71
N ASN A 88 2.19 -11.00 9.41
CA ASN A 88 0.86 -11.44 9.04
C ASN A 88 -0.16 -10.69 9.89
N PHE A 89 -1.17 -10.10 9.25
CA PHE A 89 -2.28 -9.44 9.94
C PHE A 89 -3.59 -10.20 9.73
N MET A 90 -4.37 -10.33 10.79
CA MET A 90 -5.71 -10.92 10.76
C MET A 90 -6.72 -9.89 11.23
N LEU A 91 -7.78 -9.68 10.44
CA LEU A 91 -8.96 -8.92 10.84
C LEU A 91 -10.06 -9.85 11.36
N CYS A 92 -10.57 -9.55 12.55
CA CYS A 92 -11.71 -10.24 13.15
C CYS A 92 -12.81 -9.25 13.53
N SER A 93 -14.05 -9.54 13.14
CA SER A 93 -15.25 -8.82 13.59
C SER A 93 -15.76 -9.40 14.90
N SER A 94 -16.35 -8.55 15.76
CA SER A 94 -17.03 -8.97 16.99
C SER A 94 -18.42 -9.57 16.77
N ASN A 95 -18.97 -9.54 15.55
CA ASN A 95 -20.35 -9.90 15.27
C ASN A 95 -20.47 -11.28 14.57
N GLN A 96 -21.30 -12.18 15.12
CA GLN A 96 -21.30 -13.60 14.73
C GLN A 96 -21.69 -13.86 13.26
N GLU A 97 -22.49 -12.99 12.64
CA GLU A 97 -22.94 -13.16 11.26
C GLU A 97 -21.92 -12.71 10.20
N ASN A 98 -20.94 -11.86 10.57
CA ASN A 98 -19.86 -11.39 9.67
C ASN A 98 -18.52 -12.16 9.85
N LEU A 99 -18.51 -13.22 10.67
CA LEU A 99 -17.34 -14.05 11.00
C LEU A 99 -16.70 -14.77 9.79
N GLN A 100 -17.45 -14.99 8.70
CA GLN A 100 -16.96 -15.70 7.51
C GLN A 100 -16.06 -14.85 6.58
N LYS A 101 -15.83 -13.56 6.87
CA LYS A 101 -15.07 -12.64 6.02
C LYS A 101 -13.64 -12.34 6.52
N SER A 102 -13.07 -13.19 7.38
CA SER A 102 -11.67 -12.99 7.83
C SER A 102 -10.69 -13.16 6.65
N LYS A 103 -9.94 -12.10 6.35
CA LYS A 103 -8.97 -12.06 5.25
C LYS A 103 -7.55 -12.02 5.82
N LEU A 104 -6.71 -12.96 5.41
CA LEU A 104 -5.30 -12.97 5.78
C LEU A 104 -4.55 -12.00 4.88
N ILE A 105 -3.85 -11.03 5.47
CA ILE A 105 -3.06 -10.04 4.75
C ILE A 105 -1.58 -10.38 4.98
N TYR A 106 -0.86 -10.61 3.89
CA TYR A 106 0.59 -10.84 3.92
C TYR A 106 1.30 -9.51 3.71
N GLN A 107 2.21 -9.15 4.62
CA GLN A 107 3.20 -8.10 4.41
C GLN A 107 4.57 -8.75 4.25
N VAL A 108 5.13 -8.69 3.05
CA VAL A 108 6.55 -8.91 2.79
C VAL A 108 7.22 -7.55 2.88
N SER A 109 8.24 -7.45 3.75
CA SER A 109 9.11 -6.28 3.82
C SER A 109 9.87 -6.11 2.51
N ASP A 110 9.91 -4.86 2.01
CA ASP A 110 10.52 -4.46 0.75
C ASP A 110 11.92 -5.07 0.54
N PHE A 111 12.14 -5.57 -0.67
CA PHE A 111 13.44 -6.08 -1.10
C PHE A 111 14.44 -4.91 -1.19
N SER A 112 15.64 -5.17 -0.68
CA SER A 112 16.80 -4.28 -0.53
C SER A 112 17.05 -3.34 -1.71
N PHE A 113 17.54 -2.13 -1.39
CA PHE A 113 18.23 -1.22 -2.30
C PHE A 113 19.43 -1.95 -2.91
N ASP A 114 19.32 -2.34 -4.18
CA ASP A 114 20.44 -2.78 -4.99
C ASP A 114 20.90 -1.56 -5.80
N PRO A 115 22.11 -1.02 -5.57
CA PRO A 115 22.57 0.21 -6.23
C PRO A 115 22.67 0.08 -7.75
N GLU A 116 22.66 -1.14 -8.32
CA GLU A 116 22.72 -1.35 -9.76
C GLU A 116 21.33 -1.43 -10.43
N PHE A 117 20.25 -1.70 -9.67
CA PHE A 117 18.93 -2.01 -10.24
C PHE A 117 17.76 -1.48 -9.40
N GLU A 118 16.78 -0.87 -10.06
CA GLU A 118 15.48 -0.62 -9.42
C GLU A 118 14.61 -1.88 -9.43
N ILE A 119 13.89 -2.08 -8.33
CA ILE A 119 13.10 -3.29 -8.06
C ILE A 119 11.65 -2.92 -7.74
N TYR A 120 10.72 -3.59 -8.41
CA TYR A 120 9.27 -3.36 -8.31
C TYR A 120 8.55 -4.66 -7.98
N THR A 121 7.79 -4.70 -6.89
CA THR A 121 6.98 -5.87 -6.51
C THR A 121 5.57 -5.78 -7.08
N ASP A 122 4.98 -6.91 -7.46
CA ASP A 122 3.57 -6.97 -7.85
C ASP A 122 2.63 -6.73 -6.65
N TYR A 123 1.33 -6.59 -6.96
CA TYR A 123 0.29 -6.30 -5.96
C TYR A 123 0.25 -7.31 -4.80
N TYR A 124 0.51 -8.59 -5.08
CA TYR A 124 0.51 -9.66 -4.06
C TYR A 124 1.88 -9.95 -3.45
N GLN A 125 2.93 -9.23 -3.87
CA GLN A 125 4.31 -9.44 -3.44
C GLN A 125 4.79 -10.87 -3.69
N LYS A 126 4.35 -11.47 -4.80
CA LYS A 126 4.73 -12.79 -5.30
C LYS A 126 5.67 -12.71 -6.50
N LYS A 127 5.64 -11.62 -7.25
CA LYS A 127 6.54 -11.37 -8.38
C LYS A 127 7.35 -10.11 -8.11
N ILE A 128 8.57 -10.11 -8.63
CA ILE A 128 9.47 -8.96 -8.63
C ILE A 128 9.88 -8.68 -10.06
N ALA A 129 9.76 -7.42 -10.51
CA ALA A 129 10.44 -6.91 -11.69
C ALA A 129 11.75 -6.23 -11.27
N GLN A 130 12.83 -6.61 -11.92
CA GLN A 130 14.12 -5.92 -11.89
C GLN A 130 14.28 -5.23 -13.25
N ILE A 131 14.50 -3.91 -13.22
CA ILE A 131 14.78 -3.13 -14.43
C ILE A 131 16.27 -2.84 -14.52
N THR A 132 16.80 -2.92 -15.73
CA THR A 132 18.23 -2.69 -16.01
C THR A 132 18.43 -1.36 -16.72
N ASN A 133 19.63 -0.78 -16.58
CA ASN A 133 19.99 0.46 -17.27
C ASN A 133 19.98 0.33 -18.81
N GLN A 134 20.03 -0.90 -19.34
CA GLN A 134 20.01 -1.19 -20.77
C GLN A 134 18.59 -1.38 -21.34
N GLY A 135 17.54 -1.18 -20.55
CA GLY A 135 16.16 -1.27 -21.03
C GLY A 135 15.52 -2.66 -20.99
N THR A 136 16.19 -3.61 -20.34
CA THR A 136 15.69 -4.98 -20.14
C THR A 136 14.90 -5.07 -18.83
N VAL A 137 13.79 -5.80 -18.86
CA VAL A 137 12.98 -6.16 -17.69
C VAL A 137 13.17 -7.65 -17.40
N ARG A 138 13.48 -7.98 -16.14
CA ARG A 138 13.53 -9.35 -15.63
C ARG A 138 12.47 -9.56 -14.57
N ILE A 139 11.63 -10.58 -14.72
CA ILE A 139 10.57 -10.89 -13.77
C ILE A 139 10.91 -12.19 -13.05
N PHE A 140 10.92 -12.12 -11.73
CA PHE A 140 11.18 -13.22 -10.83
C PHE A 140 9.93 -13.58 -10.05
N GLU A 141 9.64 -14.87 -9.93
CA GLU A 141 8.68 -15.39 -8.96
C GLU A 141 9.38 -15.62 -7.62
N LEU A 142 8.72 -15.19 -6.54
CA LEU A 142 9.15 -15.43 -5.17
C LEU A 142 8.57 -16.73 -4.66
N LEU A 143 9.47 -17.65 -4.34
CA LEU A 143 9.15 -18.96 -3.79
C LEU A 143 9.58 -19.00 -2.32
N ASN A 144 8.63 -19.27 -1.43
CA ASN A 144 8.90 -19.54 -0.02
C ASN A 144 9.05 -21.04 0.17
N ASN A 145 10.28 -21.52 0.37
CA ASN A 145 10.53 -22.93 0.63
C ASN A 145 11.39 -23.09 1.90
N ASN A 146 10.87 -23.80 2.90
CA ASN A 146 11.59 -24.10 4.16
C ASN A 146 12.26 -22.88 4.83
N ASN A 147 11.54 -21.74 4.91
CA ASN A 147 12.04 -20.47 5.48
C ASN A 147 13.21 -19.82 4.72
N LYS A 148 13.53 -20.28 3.50
CA LYS A 148 14.42 -19.57 2.57
C LYS A 148 13.57 -18.96 1.46
N GLN A 149 13.73 -17.66 1.25
CA GLN A 149 13.19 -16.98 0.08
C GLN A 149 14.09 -17.32 -1.11
N MET A 150 13.50 -17.95 -2.13
CA MET A 150 14.15 -18.20 -3.40
C MET A 150 13.50 -17.33 -4.47
N LYS A 151 14.30 -16.86 -5.43
CA LYS A 151 13.82 -16.15 -6.62
C LYS A 151 14.01 -17.06 -7.82
N ARG A 152 12.96 -17.23 -8.63
CA ARG A 152 13.02 -17.95 -9.91
C ARG A 152 12.77 -16.97 -11.04
N LEU A 153 13.71 -16.81 -11.96
CA LEU A 153 13.48 -16.02 -13.18
C LEU A 153 12.40 -16.72 -14.01
N ILE A 154 11.32 -15.99 -14.30
CA ILE A 154 10.19 -16.50 -15.10
C ILE A 154 10.04 -15.77 -16.44
N ALA A 155 10.60 -14.56 -16.57
CA ALA A 155 10.65 -13.86 -17.84
C ALA A 155 11.83 -12.88 -17.89
N GLU A 156 12.41 -12.71 -19.07
CA GLU A 156 13.39 -11.67 -19.39
C GLU A 156 13.11 -11.17 -20.80
N PHE A 157 12.97 -9.86 -20.99
CA PHE A 157 12.69 -9.27 -22.29
C PHE A 157 13.20 -7.84 -22.41
N GLN A 158 13.56 -7.45 -23.63
CA GLN A 158 13.97 -6.09 -23.94
C GLN A 158 12.73 -5.20 -24.05
N ALA A 159 12.53 -4.30 -23.09
CA ALA A 159 11.36 -3.44 -23.05
C ALA A 159 11.56 -2.16 -23.86
N HIS A 160 12.69 -1.48 -23.70
CA HIS A 160 12.95 -0.17 -24.30
C HIS A 160 14.32 -0.09 -24.98
N GLN A 161 14.47 0.82 -25.94
CA GLN A 161 15.78 1.14 -26.52
C GLN A 161 16.48 2.18 -25.63
N GLY A 162 17.14 1.70 -24.58
CA GLY A 162 17.76 2.52 -23.55
C GLY A 162 17.08 2.39 -22.19
N GLN A 163 17.51 3.21 -21.23
CA GLN A 163 17.09 3.09 -19.83
C GLN A 163 15.56 3.20 -19.65
N ILE A 164 15.01 2.30 -18.85
CA ILE A 164 13.64 2.40 -18.33
C ILE A 164 13.66 3.45 -17.22
N ILE A 165 12.79 4.45 -17.36
CA ILE A 165 12.65 5.58 -16.43
C ILE A 165 11.68 5.22 -15.31
N SER A 166 10.61 4.48 -15.63
CA SER A 166 9.59 4.12 -14.64
C SER A 166 8.86 2.84 -15.03
N PHE A 167 8.38 2.11 -14.03
CA PHE A 167 7.72 0.82 -14.14
C PHE A 167 6.50 0.77 -13.22
N SER A 168 5.41 0.15 -13.66
CA SER A 168 4.24 -0.08 -12.81
C SER A 168 3.51 -1.38 -13.13
N TRP A 169 3.07 -2.09 -12.08
CA TRP A 169 2.21 -3.28 -12.18
C TRP A 169 0.74 -2.87 -12.15
N LEU A 170 -0.09 -3.40 -13.06
CA LEU A 170 -1.53 -3.35 -12.90
C LEU A 170 -1.99 -4.43 -11.91
N SER A 171 -3.05 -4.14 -11.15
CA SER A 171 -3.70 -5.12 -10.30
C SER A 171 -4.18 -6.34 -11.12
N PRO A 172 -3.76 -7.58 -10.76
CA PRO A 172 -4.19 -8.80 -11.46
C PRO A 172 -5.71 -9.05 -11.44
N LYS A 173 -6.47 -8.29 -10.62
CA LYS A 173 -7.95 -8.28 -10.62
C LYS A 173 -8.51 -7.93 -12.01
N TYR A 174 -7.80 -7.08 -12.75
CA TYR A 174 -8.17 -6.66 -14.09
C TYR A 174 -7.52 -7.57 -15.13
N GLU A 175 -6.21 -7.44 -15.25
CA GLU A 175 -5.38 -8.20 -16.19
C GLU A 175 -3.94 -8.27 -15.66
N ASN A 176 -3.16 -9.23 -16.14
CA ASN A 176 -1.72 -9.30 -15.87
C ASN A 176 -0.97 -8.35 -16.81
N LEU A 177 -1.08 -7.06 -16.54
CA LEU A 177 -0.39 -6.01 -17.28
C LEU A 177 0.73 -5.37 -16.48
N ILE A 178 1.74 -4.90 -17.19
CA ILE A 178 2.75 -3.97 -16.70
C ILE A 178 2.84 -2.79 -17.65
N ALA A 179 3.14 -1.62 -17.12
CA ALA A 179 3.51 -0.46 -17.90
C ALA A 179 4.98 -0.12 -17.65
N THR A 180 5.67 0.26 -18.72
CA THR A 180 7.06 0.73 -18.69
C THR A 180 7.17 2.02 -19.48
N CYS A 181 7.97 2.96 -18.98
CA CYS A 181 8.32 4.20 -19.67
C CYS A 181 9.84 4.26 -19.83
N GLY A 182 10.33 4.62 -21.02
CA GLY A 182 11.76 4.61 -21.33
C GLY A 182 12.29 5.88 -21.96
N LYS A 183 13.62 5.99 -22.04
CA LYS A 183 14.33 7.08 -22.74
C LYS A 183 14.10 7.10 -24.25
N ASP A 184 13.49 6.06 -24.80
CA ASP A 184 13.05 5.97 -26.20
C ASP A 184 11.75 6.76 -26.48
N ASN A 185 11.27 7.55 -25.51
CA ASN A 185 10.03 8.35 -25.60
C ASN A 185 8.77 7.50 -25.83
N LEU A 186 8.76 6.29 -25.27
CA LEU A 186 7.62 5.40 -25.36
C LEU A 186 7.12 5.03 -23.96
N ILE A 187 5.80 4.98 -23.83
CA ILE A 187 5.13 4.20 -22.78
C ILE A 187 4.66 2.91 -23.44
N LYS A 188 5.07 1.76 -22.90
CA LYS A 188 4.68 0.44 -23.40
C LYS A 188 3.89 -0.29 -22.33
N ILE A 189 2.77 -0.86 -22.73
CA ILE A 189 1.92 -1.71 -21.89
C ILE A 189 2.12 -3.13 -22.39
N TRP A 190 2.50 -4.00 -21.46
CA TRP A 190 2.81 -5.39 -21.74
C TRP A 190 1.82 -6.30 -21.06
N LYS A 191 1.43 -7.35 -21.77
CA LYS A 191 0.49 -8.37 -21.30
C LYS A 191 1.19 -9.71 -21.17
N GLU A 192 0.97 -10.35 -20.03
CA GLU A 192 1.40 -11.74 -19.82
C GLU A 192 0.45 -12.69 -20.57
N GLN A 193 0.96 -13.35 -21.60
CA GLN A 193 0.24 -14.34 -22.40
C GLN A 193 1.06 -15.62 -22.48
N ALA A 194 0.51 -16.74 -22.03
CA ALA A 194 1.19 -18.05 -22.06
C ALA A 194 2.62 -18.02 -21.47
N SER A 195 2.81 -17.34 -20.34
CA SER A 195 4.11 -17.13 -19.66
C SER A 195 5.13 -16.29 -20.45
N GLN A 196 4.70 -15.57 -21.48
CA GLN A 196 5.51 -14.60 -22.22
C GLN A 196 4.92 -13.19 -22.07
N TRP A 197 5.77 -12.17 -22.08
CA TRP A 197 5.35 -10.77 -22.06
C TRP A 197 5.38 -10.21 -23.46
N LYS A 198 4.22 -9.77 -23.95
CA LYS A 198 4.06 -9.18 -25.28
C LYS A 198 3.57 -7.75 -25.16
N ILE A 199 3.95 -6.90 -26.11
CA ILE A 199 3.45 -5.53 -26.20
C ILE A 199 1.97 -5.59 -26.56
N GLU A 200 1.13 -5.08 -25.67
CA GLU A 200 -0.29 -4.89 -25.89
C GLU A 200 -0.56 -3.52 -26.53
N LYS A 201 0.12 -2.48 -26.01
CA LYS A 201 -0.02 -1.12 -26.48
C LYS A 201 1.32 -0.39 -26.41
N GLN A 202 1.57 0.46 -27.40
CA GLN A 202 2.65 1.42 -27.40
C GLN A 202 2.08 2.83 -27.59
N ILE A 203 2.50 3.74 -26.73
CA ILE A 203 2.05 5.13 -26.71
C ILE A 203 3.29 6.00 -26.90
N LEU A 204 3.27 6.85 -27.93
CA LEU A 204 4.33 7.80 -28.20
C LEU A 204 4.20 9.00 -27.27
N ILE A 205 5.27 9.33 -26.58
CA ILE A 205 5.35 10.52 -25.76
C ILE A 205 5.61 11.74 -26.66
N THR A 206 4.65 12.65 -26.75
CA THR A 206 4.71 13.82 -27.65
C THR A 206 5.02 15.13 -26.93
N GLN A 207 4.84 15.21 -25.62
CA GLN A 207 4.94 16.45 -24.84
C GLN A 207 6.36 16.74 -24.37
N SER A 208 6.86 15.94 -23.43
CA SER A 208 8.21 15.98 -22.88
C SER A 208 8.54 14.59 -22.34
N GLN A 209 9.76 14.31 -21.92
CA GLN A 209 10.08 13.00 -21.35
C GLN A 209 9.23 12.73 -20.10
N ALA A 210 8.52 11.59 -20.09
CA ALA A 210 7.78 11.15 -18.92
C ALA A 210 8.74 10.62 -17.84
N ASN A 211 8.50 11.03 -16.61
CA ASN A 211 9.34 10.73 -15.45
C ASN A 211 8.80 9.60 -14.60
N ILE A 212 7.47 9.49 -14.54
CA ILE A 212 6.81 8.57 -13.62
C ILE A 212 5.53 8.06 -14.26
N ILE A 213 5.29 6.76 -14.11
CA ILE A 213 4.04 6.12 -14.47
C ILE A 213 3.53 5.29 -13.29
N GLN A 214 2.22 5.28 -13.05
CA GLN A 214 1.62 4.47 -11.99
C GLN A 214 0.19 4.06 -12.33
N TRP A 215 -0.07 2.74 -12.34
CA TRP A 215 -1.42 2.19 -12.39
C TRP A 215 -2.18 2.50 -11.11
N ALA A 216 -3.48 2.77 -11.24
CA ALA A 216 -4.40 2.78 -10.12
C ALA A 216 -4.62 1.35 -9.62
N ASP A 217 -4.73 1.18 -8.29
CA ASP A 217 -4.93 -0.13 -7.67
C ASP A 217 -6.33 -0.70 -7.94
N ASN A 218 -7.31 0.18 -8.17
CA ASN A 218 -8.73 -0.12 -8.15
C ASN A 218 -9.44 0.10 -9.50
N LYS A 219 -8.77 0.58 -10.54
CA LYS A 219 -9.35 0.73 -11.89
C LYS A 219 -8.27 0.49 -12.96
N PHE A 220 -8.71 0.22 -14.18
CA PHE A 220 -7.86 0.15 -15.37
C PHE A 220 -7.48 1.57 -15.81
N ILE A 221 -6.67 2.26 -15.00
CA ILE A 221 -6.24 3.63 -15.24
C ILE A 221 -4.74 3.74 -14.96
N LEU A 222 -3.98 4.27 -15.91
CA LEU A 222 -2.56 4.57 -15.77
C LEU A 222 -2.36 6.08 -15.75
N ALA A 223 -1.69 6.60 -14.71
CA ALA A 223 -1.20 7.98 -14.69
C ALA A 223 0.22 8.04 -15.24
N ALA A 224 0.54 9.10 -15.98
CA ALA A 224 1.88 9.45 -16.42
C ALA A 224 2.19 10.92 -16.11
N GLY A 225 3.30 11.16 -15.43
CA GLY A 225 3.78 12.50 -15.06
C GLY A 225 5.02 12.89 -15.85
N TYR A 226 5.06 14.15 -16.30
CA TYR A 226 6.00 14.63 -17.31
C TYR A 226 6.97 15.69 -16.80
N ASN A 227 8.14 15.80 -17.44
CA ASN A 227 9.17 16.78 -17.11
C ASN A 227 8.73 18.23 -17.24
N ASN A 228 7.80 18.53 -18.13
CA ASN A 228 7.19 19.85 -18.33
C ASN A 228 5.96 20.09 -17.43
N GLY A 229 5.70 19.21 -16.46
CA GLY A 229 4.62 19.38 -15.49
C GLY A 229 3.24 18.90 -15.95
N TYR A 230 3.13 18.30 -17.13
CA TYR A 230 1.89 17.64 -17.55
C TYR A 230 1.59 16.39 -16.70
N LEU A 231 0.31 16.16 -16.46
CA LEU A 231 -0.25 14.91 -15.95
C LEU A 231 -1.17 14.34 -17.02
N GLU A 232 -0.92 13.10 -17.40
CA GLU A 232 -1.74 12.34 -18.35
C GLU A 232 -2.35 11.13 -17.65
N VAL A 233 -3.58 10.81 -18.03
CA VAL A 233 -4.35 9.68 -17.54
C VAL A 233 -4.79 8.88 -18.76
N ILE A 234 -4.48 7.59 -18.74
CA ILE A 234 -4.80 6.61 -19.79
C ILE A 234 -5.79 5.63 -19.19
N GLU A 235 -7.03 5.65 -19.69
CA GLU A 235 -8.14 4.89 -19.11
C GLU A 235 -8.69 3.82 -20.08
N GLY A 236 -9.08 2.69 -19.48
CA GLY A 236 -9.84 1.65 -20.14
C GLY A 236 -9.05 0.83 -21.16
N GLN A 237 -9.71 -0.17 -21.73
CA GLN A 237 -9.09 -1.07 -22.72
C GLN A 237 -8.77 -0.36 -24.04
N ASP A 238 -9.50 0.73 -24.35
CA ASP A 238 -9.23 1.56 -25.53
C ASP A 238 -8.01 2.48 -25.34
N TYR A 239 -7.45 2.55 -24.13
CA TYR A 239 -6.35 3.42 -23.75
C TYR A 239 -6.65 4.88 -24.08
N LYS A 240 -7.84 5.35 -23.68
CA LYS A 240 -8.28 6.73 -23.89
C LYS A 240 -7.40 7.67 -23.08
N ILE A 241 -6.82 8.66 -23.75
CA ILE A 241 -5.86 9.58 -23.16
C ILE A 241 -6.54 10.91 -22.85
N THR A 242 -6.32 11.40 -21.64
CA THR A 242 -6.65 12.77 -21.22
C THR A 242 -5.49 13.35 -20.45
N ASN A 243 -5.21 14.62 -20.66
CA ASN A 243 -4.13 15.30 -19.96
C ASN A 243 -4.58 16.65 -19.39
N THR A 244 -3.81 17.12 -18.42
CA THR A 244 -3.93 18.45 -17.84
C THR A 244 -2.55 19.01 -17.56
N ASN A 245 -2.44 20.33 -17.58
CA ASN A 245 -1.23 21.02 -17.15
C ASN A 245 -1.23 21.11 -15.61
N ALA A 246 -0.64 20.11 -14.97
CA ALA A 246 -0.62 20.03 -13.50
C ALA A 246 0.34 21.06 -12.89
N TYR A 247 1.46 21.35 -13.55
CA TYR A 247 2.51 22.25 -13.10
C TYR A 247 3.14 23.00 -14.27
N ASN A 248 3.53 24.25 -14.09
CA ASN A 248 4.11 25.04 -15.20
C ASN A 248 5.60 24.78 -15.44
N GLN A 249 6.27 24.02 -14.57
CA GLN A 249 7.67 23.62 -14.73
C GLN A 249 7.83 22.11 -14.77
N GLN A 250 7.70 21.40 -13.63
CA GLN A 250 8.03 19.97 -13.57
C GLN A 250 7.14 19.21 -12.59
N LEU A 251 6.79 17.96 -12.94
CA LEU A 251 6.16 16.99 -12.06
C LEU A 251 7.21 15.95 -11.62
N PHE A 252 7.37 15.77 -10.30
CA PHE A 252 8.37 14.89 -9.69
C PHE A 252 7.83 13.54 -9.26
N CYS A 253 6.68 13.53 -8.61
CA CYS A 253 6.14 12.34 -7.98
C CYS A 253 4.62 12.32 -8.04
N LEU A 254 4.05 11.12 -7.96
CA LEU A 254 2.62 10.92 -7.88
C LEU A 254 2.30 9.67 -7.05
N ASP A 255 1.06 9.58 -6.57
CA ASP A 255 0.52 8.38 -5.93
C ASP A 255 -1.01 8.32 -6.02
N TRP A 256 -1.55 7.12 -6.18
CA TRP A 256 -3.00 6.89 -6.16
C TRP A 256 -3.48 6.58 -4.75
N LEU A 257 -4.64 7.12 -4.38
CA LEU A 257 -5.33 6.73 -3.17
C LEU A 257 -5.83 5.29 -3.30
N LYS A 258 -5.49 4.46 -2.31
CA LYS A 258 -5.98 3.08 -2.23
C LYS A 258 -7.40 3.05 -1.68
N SER A 259 -8.37 3.33 -2.54
CA SER A 259 -9.81 3.26 -2.28
C SER A 259 -10.47 2.25 -3.23
N GLU A 260 -11.67 1.74 -2.95
CA GLU A 260 -12.43 0.91 -3.92
C GLU A 260 -13.35 1.77 -4.80
N GLN A 261 -13.72 2.96 -4.34
CA GLN A 261 -14.74 3.80 -4.98
C GLN A 261 -14.08 5.00 -5.69
N GLU A 262 -13.06 5.58 -5.06
CA GLU A 262 -12.52 6.87 -5.46
C GLU A 262 -11.30 6.76 -6.37
N GLN A 263 -11.18 7.72 -7.29
CA GLN A 263 -10.05 7.85 -8.21
C GLN A 263 -9.30 9.13 -7.90
N ILE A 264 -8.60 9.11 -6.78
CA ILE A 264 -7.88 10.26 -6.28
C ILE A 264 -6.40 10.04 -6.48
N ILE A 265 -5.75 11.03 -7.09
CA ILE A 265 -4.31 11.03 -7.31
C ILE A 265 -3.72 12.27 -6.66
N VAL A 266 -2.59 12.09 -5.99
CA VAL A 266 -1.76 13.19 -5.53
C VAL A 266 -0.56 13.32 -6.45
N THR A 267 -0.20 14.55 -6.77
CA THR A 267 1.03 14.86 -7.49
C THR A 267 1.87 15.86 -6.70
N GLY A 268 3.18 15.83 -6.92
CA GLY A 268 4.11 16.83 -6.43
C GLY A 268 4.98 17.35 -7.57
N GLY A 269 5.15 18.67 -7.62
CA GLY A 269 5.87 19.34 -8.69
C GLY A 269 6.28 20.76 -8.32
N ILE A 270 6.78 21.51 -9.31
CA ILE A 270 7.12 22.93 -9.16
C ILE A 270 6.23 23.74 -10.09
N SER A 271 5.60 24.77 -9.52
CA SER A 271 5.05 25.87 -10.30
C SER A 271 5.61 27.20 -9.81
N ASP A 272 5.98 28.09 -10.73
CA ASP A 272 6.44 29.45 -10.39
C ASP A 272 7.60 29.46 -9.38
N ASN A 273 8.53 28.50 -9.51
CA ASN A 273 9.63 28.25 -8.57
C ASN A 273 9.20 27.87 -7.13
N GLN A 274 7.94 27.51 -6.93
CA GLN A 274 7.41 27.00 -5.66
C GLN A 274 7.14 25.51 -5.77
N SER A 275 7.53 24.75 -4.75
CA SER A 275 7.21 23.33 -4.68
C SER A 275 5.79 23.15 -4.17
N ILE A 276 4.93 22.48 -4.95
CA ILE A 276 3.50 22.40 -4.70
C ILE A 276 3.03 20.96 -4.81
N ILE A 277 2.23 20.53 -3.84
CA ILE A 277 1.45 19.30 -3.87
C ILE A 277 0.03 19.63 -4.33
N LYS A 278 -0.51 18.84 -5.25
CA LYS A 278 -1.90 18.96 -5.72
C LYS A 278 -2.58 17.61 -5.61
N ILE A 279 -3.85 17.61 -5.21
CA ILE A 279 -4.70 16.42 -5.23
C ILE A 279 -5.77 16.62 -6.30
N TRP A 280 -5.99 15.57 -7.08
CA TRP A 280 -6.89 15.57 -8.21
C TRP A 280 -7.93 14.47 -8.06
N ASN A 281 -9.16 14.77 -8.45
CA ASN A 281 -10.20 13.78 -8.66
C ASN A 281 -10.26 13.43 -10.15
N VAL A 282 -10.20 12.15 -10.49
CA VAL A 282 -10.21 11.64 -11.86
C VAL A 282 -11.56 10.99 -12.15
N LEU A 283 -12.46 11.74 -12.79
CA LEU A 283 -13.85 11.30 -13.04
C LEU A 283 -13.95 10.53 -14.36
N SER A 284 -14.41 9.27 -14.34
CA SER A 284 -14.46 8.40 -15.54
C SER A 284 -15.62 8.70 -16.51
N ASP A 285 -16.66 9.42 -16.08
CA ASP A 285 -17.99 9.26 -16.70
C ASP A 285 -18.34 10.28 -17.80
N GLN A 286 -17.62 11.41 -17.96
CA GLN A 286 -18.01 12.46 -18.93
C GLN A 286 -16.84 13.20 -19.60
N GLN A 287 -15.87 12.46 -20.15
CA GLN A 287 -14.52 12.97 -20.47
C GLN A 287 -13.75 13.09 -19.17
N THR A 288 -12.62 12.40 -19.05
CA THR A 288 -11.86 12.37 -17.80
C THR A 288 -11.43 13.78 -17.42
N ILE A 289 -12.18 14.40 -16.51
CA ILE A 289 -11.86 15.69 -15.94
C ILE A 289 -10.93 15.41 -14.77
N ILE A 290 -9.76 16.03 -14.83
CA ILE A 290 -8.77 15.98 -13.77
C ILE A 290 -8.97 17.26 -12.95
N ASP A 291 -9.86 17.18 -11.97
CA ASP A 291 -10.25 18.33 -11.17
C ASP A 291 -9.36 18.47 -9.95
N LYS A 292 -8.67 19.62 -9.83
CA LYS A 292 -7.86 19.94 -8.66
C LYS A 292 -8.78 20.17 -7.46
N VAL A 293 -8.68 19.33 -6.44
CA VAL A 293 -9.49 19.41 -5.22
C VAL A 293 -8.71 19.90 -4.00
N PHE A 294 -7.38 19.95 -4.07
CA PHE A 294 -6.52 20.43 -2.98
C PHE A 294 -5.18 20.95 -3.51
N GLU A 295 -4.59 21.88 -2.77
CA GLU A 295 -3.25 22.40 -3.03
C GLU A 295 -2.52 22.67 -1.70
N TYR A 296 -1.23 22.35 -1.66
CA TYR A 296 -0.38 22.58 -0.50
C TYR A 296 1.04 22.96 -0.90
N ASN A 297 1.55 24.06 -0.34
CA ASN A 297 2.87 24.59 -0.65
C ASN A 297 3.93 23.98 0.28
N CYS A 298 5.02 23.52 -0.31
CA CYS A 298 6.21 23.04 0.37
C CYS A 298 7.33 24.09 0.28
N ILE A 299 8.06 24.27 1.38
CA ILE A 299 9.13 25.27 1.47
C ILE A 299 10.41 24.86 0.74
N ASP A 300 10.51 23.61 0.32
CA ASP A 300 11.68 23.03 -0.36
C ASP A 300 11.23 21.97 -1.36
N LYS A 301 12.18 21.46 -2.16
CA LYS A 301 11.97 20.48 -3.21
C LYS A 301 11.30 19.20 -2.68
N ILE A 302 10.15 18.89 -3.25
CA ILE A 302 9.43 17.63 -3.02
C ILE A 302 10.26 16.46 -3.55
N ARG A 303 10.37 15.40 -2.75
CA ARG A 303 11.07 14.16 -3.08
C ARG A 303 10.12 13.01 -3.29
N HIS A 304 9.15 12.85 -2.39
CA HIS A 304 8.24 11.72 -2.45
C HIS A 304 6.93 12.05 -1.74
N VAL A 305 5.85 11.48 -2.25
CA VAL A 305 4.50 11.63 -1.71
C VAL A 305 3.81 10.27 -1.71
N LYS A 306 3.09 9.93 -0.62
CA LYS A 306 2.30 8.70 -0.54
C LYS A 306 1.03 8.88 0.28
N PHE A 307 -0.09 8.40 -0.26
CA PHE A 307 -1.34 8.28 0.49
C PHE A 307 -1.27 7.13 1.49
N ALA A 308 -1.81 7.35 2.67
CA ALA A 308 -2.11 6.25 3.58
C ALA A 308 -3.27 5.41 3.00
N PRO A 309 -3.23 4.07 3.08
CA PRO A 309 -4.36 3.24 2.66
C PRO A 309 -5.63 3.56 3.45
N GLN A 310 -6.76 3.68 2.76
CA GLN A 310 -8.04 4.13 3.36
C GLN A 310 -8.87 2.97 3.94
N ILE A 311 -8.39 1.72 3.86
CA ILE A 311 -9.18 0.52 4.19
C ILE A 311 -9.81 0.59 5.59
N PHE A 312 -9.17 1.31 6.53
CA PHE A 312 -9.61 1.42 7.93
C PHE A 312 -9.59 2.83 8.50
N ASN A 313 -9.32 3.86 7.69
CA ASN A 313 -9.22 5.24 8.15
C ASN A 313 -10.41 6.04 7.62
N LEU A 314 -11.11 6.74 8.52
CA LEU A 314 -12.20 7.65 8.16
C LEU A 314 -11.67 8.98 7.61
N GLU A 315 -10.40 9.28 7.84
CA GLU A 315 -9.73 10.50 7.40
C GLU A 315 -8.70 10.16 6.33
N LEU A 316 -8.54 11.06 5.34
CA LEU A 316 -7.55 10.89 4.29
C LEU A 316 -6.21 11.40 4.80
N GLN A 317 -5.20 10.54 4.83
CA GLN A 317 -3.86 10.90 5.30
C GLN A 317 -2.85 10.87 4.14
N LEU A 318 -1.97 11.86 4.13
CA LEU A 318 -0.97 12.06 3.09
C LEU A 318 0.39 12.34 3.74
N ALA A 319 1.40 11.53 3.41
CA ALA A 319 2.79 11.79 3.78
C ALA A 319 3.52 12.46 2.61
N ILE A 320 4.24 13.55 2.91
CA ILE A 320 5.01 14.34 1.95
C ILE A 320 6.41 14.52 2.50
N CYS A 321 7.42 14.08 1.75
CA CYS A 321 8.81 14.41 2.04
C CYS A 321 9.31 15.48 1.08
N TYR A 322 9.89 16.54 1.65
CA TYR A 322 10.52 17.64 0.94
C TYR A 322 11.69 18.17 1.76
N GLY A 323 12.80 18.51 1.09
CA GLY A 323 14.04 18.89 1.78
C GLY A 323 14.42 17.88 2.88
N ASN A 324 14.54 18.38 4.13
CA ASN A 324 14.76 17.59 5.35
C ASN A 324 13.52 17.51 6.24
N TYR A 325 12.32 17.60 5.67
CA TYR A 325 11.06 17.55 6.41
C TYR A 325 10.17 16.41 5.90
N LEU A 326 9.40 15.87 6.83
CA LEU A 326 8.23 15.05 6.57
C LEU A 326 7.01 15.80 7.10
N ASP A 327 6.07 16.11 6.21
CA ASP A 327 4.73 16.53 6.62
C ASP A 327 3.76 15.36 6.49
N ILE A 328 2.94 15.17 7.51
CA ILE A 328 1.79 14.26 7.49
C ILE A 328 0.55 15.14 7.59
N LEU A 329 -0.22 15.17 6.49
CA LEU A 329 -1.46 15.91 6.39
C LEU A 329 -2.63 14.98 6.61
N THR A 330 -3.57 15.40 7.44
CA THR A 330 -4.88 14.77 7.59
C THR A 330 -5.90 15.69 6.96
N LEU A 331 -6.61 15.20 5.95
CA LEU A 331 -7.56 15.95 5.15
C LEU A 331 -8.97 15.44 5.42
N ASN A 332 -9.89 16.38 5.61
CA ASN A 332 -11.31 16.12 5.60
C ASN A 332 -11.77 15.97 4.14
N TYR A 333 -12.57 14.94 3.91
CA TYR A 333 -13.26 14.74 2.64
C TYR A 333 -14.75 14.52 2.88
N ASN A 334 -15.59 15.03 1.98
CA ASN A 334 -16.98 14.60 1.92
C ASN A 334 -17.03 13.31 1.07
N THR A 335 -17.86 12.33 1.44
CA THR A 335 -17.97 11.04 0.74
C THR A 335 -18.35 11.14 -0.73
N GLU A 336 -18.81 12.31 -1.17
CA GLU A 336 -19.18 12.57 -2.56
C GLU A 336 -18.08 13.32 -3.34
N PHE A 337 -16.99 13.76 -2.69
CA PHE A 337 -15.90 14.58 -3.27
C PHE A 337 -16.33 15.82 -4.07
N ILE A 338 -17.58 16.28 -3.89
CA ILE A 338 -18.15 17.48 -4.53
C ILE A 338 -17.54 18.77 -3.96
N LYS A 339 -16.98 18.71 -2.75
CA LYS A 339 -16.36 19.86 -2.07
C LYS A 339 -14.84 19.70 -2.06
N PRO A 340 -14.07 20.81 -2.16
CA PRO A 340 -12.63 20.77 -2.05
C PRO A 340 -12.20 20.17 -0.70
N LEU A 341 -11.10 19.43 -0.71
CA LEU A 341 -10.53 18.87 0.51
C LEU A 341 -10.06 20.00 1.42
N THR A 342 -10.25 19.84 2.73
CA THR A 342 -9.77 20.81 3.71
C THR A 342 -8.75 20.18 4.66
N LEU A 343 -7.69 20.93 4.96
CA LEU A 343 -6.66 20.50 5.90
C LEU A 343 -7.23 20.52 7.32
N GLN A 344 -7.25 19.36 7.97
CA GLN A 344 -7.73 19.20 9.35
C GLN A 344 -6.58 19.26 10.35
N LYS A 345 -5.52 18.48 10.10
CA LYS A 345 -4.33 18.40 10.97
C LYS A 345 -3.08 18.33 10.11
N LYS A 346 -2.02 19.02 10.53
CA LYS A 346 -0.67 18.89 9.99
C LYS A 346 0.26 18.52 11.12
N GLN A 347 1.06 17.47 10.90
CA GLN A 347 2.22 17.17 11.71
C GLN A 347 3.46 17.33 10.85
N GLN A 348 4.41 18.16 11.31
CA GLN A 348 5.71 18.31 10.67
C GLN A 348 6.78 17.65 11.52
N ILE A 349 7.65 16.88 10.88
CA ILE A 349 8.75 16.16 11.50
C ILE A 349 10.03 16.56 10.79
N GLN A 350 10.98 17.12 11.52
CA GLN A 350 12.31 17.39 10.99
C GLN A 350 13.12 16.09 10.92
N LEU A 351 13.71 15.83 9.76
CA LEU A 351 14.55 14.68 9.50
C LEU A 351 16.02 15.09 9.56
N ASN A 352 16.87 14.19 10.05
CA ASN A 352 18.31 14.46 10.14
C ASN A 352 19.01 14.35 8.76
N ASN A 353 18.40 13.59 7.84
CA ASN A 353 18.92 13.31 6.51
C ASN A 353 17.82 13.51 5.46
N ILE A 354 18.22 13.57 4.20
CA ILE A 354 17.30 13.69 3.06
C ILE A 354 16.56 12.37 2.88
N CYS A 355 15.24 12.41 2.94
CA CYS A 355 14.41 11.23 2.65
C CYS A 355 14.45 10.91 1.15
N GLN A 356 14.69 9.64 0.83
CA GLN A 356 14.62 9.12 -0.53
C GLN A 356 13.24 8.54 -0.84
N LYS A 357 12.65 7.79 0.10
CA LYS A 357 11.39 7.08 -0.12
C LYS A 357 10.57 6.98 1.16
N ILE A 358 9.27 6.94 0.98
CA ILE A 358 8.27 6.75 2.04
C ILE A 358 7.44 5.52 1.69
N SER A 359 7.06 4.73 2.69
CA SER A 359 6.08 3.67 2.52
C SER A 359 5.15 3.59 3.72
N TRP A 360 3.85 3.51 3.45
CA TRP A 360 2.86 3.18 4.45
C TRP A 360 2.76 1.67 4.65
N SER A 361 2.47 1.26 5.87
CA SER A 361 1.90 -0.07 6.14
C SER A 361 0.54 -0.21 5.48
N ILE A 362 0.09 -1.46 5.27
CA ILE A 362 -1.19 -1.77 4.64
C ILE A 362 -2.39 -1.22 5.45
N LEU A 363 -2.20 -1.05 6.77
CA LEU A 363 -3.20 -0.51 7.68
C LEU A 363 -3.12 1.01 7.83
N GLY A 364 -2.10 1.65 7.24
CA GLY A 364 -1.88 3.09 7.29
C GLY A 364 -1.50 3.63 8.67
N ASN A 365 -1.12 2.78 9.64
CA ASN A 365 -0.77 3.19 11.01
C ASN A 365 0.74 3.22 11.27
N GLU A 366 1.53 2.48 10.50
CA GLU A 366 2.98 2.60 10.47
C GLU A 366 3.43 3.31 9.19
N LEU A 367 4.40 4.21 9.34
CA LEU A 367 5.07 4.93 8.25
C LEU A 367 6.56 4.62 8.28
N LYS A 368 7.11 4.15 7.16
CA LYS A 368 8.54 3.91 7.00
C LYS A 368 9.15 4.97 6.10
N ILE A 369 10.27 5.52 6.55
CA ILE A 369 11.07 6.51 5.83
C ILE A 369 12.43 5.89 5.54
N TYR A 370 12.84 5.92 4.29
CA TYR A 370 14.10 5.39 3.82
C TYR A 370 15.06 6.54 3.47
N PHE A 371 16.24 6.48 4.07
CA PHE A 371 17.42 7.29 3.77
C PHE A 371 18.46 6.38 3.09
N ASP A 372 19.55 6.96 2.60
CA ASP A 372 20.57 6.22 1.82
C ASP A 372 21.01 4.90 2.48
N ASN A 373 21.28 4.92 3.80
CA ASN A 373 21.79 3.75 4.53
C ASN A 373 20.95 3.37 5.76
N GLN A 374 19.80 4.01 5.98
CA GLN A 374 19.01 3.84 7.20
C GLN A 374 17.52 3.87 6.90
N MET A 375 16.75 3.18 7.74
CA MET A 375 15.30 3.24 7.73
C MET A 375 14.81 3.70 9.10
N HIS A 376 13.89 4.66 9.12
CA HIS A 376 13.19 5.07 10.32
C HIS A 376 11.73 4.68 10.21
N GLN A 377 11.19 4.14 11.31
CA GLN A 377 9.81 3.72 11.39
C GLN A 377 9.07 4.61 12.38
N PHE A 378 7.87 5.04 12.01
CA PHE A 378 6.97 5.86 12.81
C PHE A 378 5.65 5.14 12.99
N TYR A 379 5.02 5.33 14.15
CA TYR A 379 3.75 4.73 14.53
C TYR A 379 2.74 5.80 14.88
N GLN A 380 1.51 5.62 14.42
CA GLN A 380 0.38 6.44 14.82
C GLN A 380 0.03 6.16 16.29
N SER A 381 0.09 7.18 17.13
CA SER A 381 -0.34 7.17 18.52
C SER A 381 -1.88 7.21 18.63
N GLU A 382 -2.40 7.04 19.85
CA GLU A 382 -3.84 7.21 20.13
C GLU A 382 -4.35 8.62 19.82
N GLU A 383 -3.46 9.61 19.82
CA GLU A 383 -3.75 11.02 19.51
C GLU A 383 -3.60 11.34 18.00
N ASN A 384 -3.50 10.31 17.16
CA ASN A 384 -3.25 10.42 15.72
C ASN A 384 -1.96 11.18 15.39
N GLU A 385 -0.91 10.99 16.19
CA GLU A 385 0.42 11.55 15.93
C GLU A 385 1.43 10.46 15.63
N TYR A 386 2.27 10.69 14.64
CA TYR A 386 3.30 9.76 14.24
C TYR A 386 4.56 9.95 15.07
N LEU A 387 4.84 8.98 15.93
CA LEU A 387 6.00 8.98 16.82
C LEU A 387 7.06 8.02 16.30
N LYS A 388 8.32 8.43 16.35
CA LYS A 388 9.46 7.59 15.94
C LYS A 388 9.56 6.37 16.87
N GLN A 389 9.69 5.18 16.29
CA GLN A 389 10.02 3.98 17.05
C GLN A 389 11.46 4.08 17.55
N ASN A 390 11.63 4.03 18.87
CA ASN A 390 12.95 3.99 19.51
C ASN A 390 13.63 2.63 19.35
#